data_AF-A0A3C0IRD4-F1
#
_entry.id   AF-A0A3C0IRD4-F1
#
_cell.length_a   1.000
_cell.length_b   1.000
_cell.length_c   1.000
_cell.angle_alpha   90.00
_cell.angle_beta   90.00
_cell.angle_gamma   90.00
#
_symmetry.space_group_name_H-M   'P 1'
#
loop_
_entity.id
_entity.type
_entity.pdbx_description
1 polymer ?
#
loop_
_entity_poly.entity_id
_entity_poly.type
_entity_poly.pdbx_seq_one_letter_code
_entity_poly.pdbx_strand_id
1 'polypeptide(L)'
;VNSIKFIDYGLGNIEQSERKAELTVKRIGKMPMPIDIEVTYKDGTKELYYIPLNLMYGNKPIENTTNRMVLPAWRWTHPEYQFKLSRSVGDIKEIVIDPTLRLADVNKTNNKIVVP
;
A
#
# COMPACT_ATOMS: atom_id res chain seq x y z
N VAL A 1 19.28 3.28 -25.98
CA VAL A 1 19.18 3.18 -24.50
C VAL A 1 17.73 2.86 -24.14
N ASN A 2 17.40 1.58 -23.94
CA ASN A 2 16.05 1.15 -23.58
C ASN A 2 15.82 1.37 -22.08
N SER A 3 15.31 2.53 -21.71
CA SER A 3 14.85 2.78 -20.33
C SER A 3 13.53 2.06 -20.11
N ILE A 4 13.58 0.78 -19.76
CA ILE A 4 12.39 0.03 -19.36
C ILE A 4 11.89 0.68 -18.07
N LYS A 5 10.75 1.36 -18.13
CA LYS A 5 10.15 2.01 -16.97
C LYS A 5 9.43 0.94 -16.18
N PHE A 6 10.02 0.53 -15.07
CA PHE A 6 9.43 -0.48 -14.19
C PHE A 6 8.56 0.13 -13.11
N ILE A 7 7.60 -0.67 -12.67
CA ILE A 7 6.80 -0.43 -11.47
C ILE A 7 7.55 -1.13 -10.34
N ASP A 8 7.85 -0.38 -9.29
CA ASP A 8 8.54 -0.90 -8.11
C ASP A 8 8.05 -0.09 -6.91
N TYR A 9 7.34 -0.78 -6.02
CA TYR A 9 6.90 -0.24 -4.74
C TYR A 9 7.57 -1.01 -3.61
N GLY A 10 7.83 -0.31 -2.52
CA GLY A 10 8.35 -0.92 -1.31
C GLY A 10 7.55 -0.47 -0.11
N LEU A 11 7.23 -1.43 0.77
CA LEU A 11 6.83 -1.09 2.13
C LEU A 11 8.05 -0.51 2.84
N GLY A 12 7.91 0.70 3.34
CA GLY A 12 8.90 1.39 4.16
C GLY A 12 8.74 1.04 5.63
N ASN A 13 9.08 1.99 6.49
CA ASN A 13 8.99 1.81 7.94
C ASN A 13 7.53 1.81 8.40
N ILE A 14 7.24 0.97 9.39
CA ILE A 14 5.99 1.00 10.15
C ILE A 14 6.33 1.58 11.51
N GLU A 15 5.77 2.74 11.83
CA GLU A 15 6.02 3.42 13.09
C GLU A 15 4.76 3.49 13.93
N GLN A 16 4.91 3.44 15.25
CA GLN A 16 3.80 3.65 16.15
C GLN A 16 3.59 5.16 16.33
N SER A 17 2.50 5.67 15.74
CA SER A 17 2.06 7.06 15.89
C SER A 17 0.93 7.10 16.93
N GLU A 18 1.30 7.38 18.18
CA GLU A 18 0.40 7.39 19.34
C GLU A 18 -0.33 6.05 19.58
N ARG A 19 -1.58 5.95 19.13
CA ARG A 19 -2.47 4.77 19.24
C ARG A 19 -2.69 4.05 17.90
N LYS A 20 -2.08 4.52 16.82
CA LYS A 20 -2.24 3.98 15.47
C LYS A 20 -0.87 3.63 14.88
N ALA A 21 -0.85 2.70 13.95
CA ALA A 21 0.32 2.44 13.12
C ALA A 21 0.35 3.44 11.97
N GLU A 22 1.53 3.98 11.68
CA GLU A 22 1.79 4.79 10.50
C GLU A 22 2.67 3.98 9.55
N LEU A 23 2.14 3.68 8.36
CA LEU A 23 2.85 2.96 7.33
C LEU A 23 3.39 3.95 6.31
N THR A 24 4.69 3.86 6.05
CA THR A 24 5.32 4.55 4.93
C THR A 24 5.40 3.59 3.74
N VAL A 25 4.97 4.03 2.57
CA VAL A 25 5.14 3.33 1.30
C VAL A 25 6.03 4.16 0.40
N LYS A 26 6.98 3.52 -0.26
CA LYS A 26 7.94 4.18 -1.15
C LYS A 26 7.73 3.71 -2.58
N ARG A 27 7.75 4.66 -3.52
CA ARG A 27 7.77 4.39 -4.96
C ARG A 27 9.21 4.47 -5.44
N ILE A 28 9.78 3.33 -5.76
CA ILE A 28 11.13 3.19 -6.32
C ILE A 28 11.07 3.30 -7.85
N GLY A 29 9.99 2.79 -8.44
CA GLY A 29 9.74 2.81 -9.87
C GLY A 29 9.47 4.20 -10.44
N LYS A 30 9.72 4.36 -11.75
CA LYS A 30 9.46 5.62 -12.47
C LYS A 30 8.01 5.74 -12.97
N MET A 31 7.20 4.69 -12.83
CA MET A 31 5.79 4.68 -13.21
C MET A 31 4.87 4.76 -11.99
N PRO A 32 4.14 5.88 -11.81
CA PRO A 32 3.09 5.95 -10.81
C PRO A 32 1.89 5.09 -11.21
N MET A 33 1.39 4.31 -10.27
CA MET A 33 0.18 3.50 -10.37
C MET A 33 -0.56 3.56 -9.04
N PRO A 34 -1.90 3.42 -9.06
CA PRO A 34 -2.65 3.19 -7.84
C PRO A 34 -2.26 1.85 -7.24
N ILE A 35 -2.23 1.76 -5.91
CA ILE A 35 -1.86 0.55 -5.20
C ILE A 35 -2.93 0.16 -4.19
N ASP A 36 -3.16 -1.13 -4.05
CA ASP A 36 -3.99 -1.73 -3.00
C ASP A 36 -3.06 -2.36 -1.95
N ILE A 37 -3.34 -2.14 -0.67
CA ILE A 37 -2.54 -2.65 0.46
C ILE A 37 -3.50 -3.43 1.36
N GLU A 38 -3.31 -4.73 1.47
CA GLU A 38 -4.04 -5.56 2.42
C GLU A 38 -3.26 -5.66 3.72
N VAL A 39 -3.92 -5.30 4.82
CA VAL A 39 -3.41 -5.43 6.18
C VAL A 39 -4.18 -6.55 6.85
N THR A 40 -3.44 -7.59 7.25
CA THR A 40 -3.97 -8.70 8.05
C THR A 40 -3.55 -8.49 9.51
N TYR A 41 -4.53 -8.56 10.41
CA TYR A 41 -4.31 -8.40 11.84
C TYR A 41 -4.17 -9.75 12.55
N LYS A 42 -3.64 -9.72 13.79
CA LYS A 42 -3.44 -10.91 14.62
C LYS A 42 -4.77 -11.57 15.04
N ASP A 43 -5.86 -10.81 15.09
CA ASP A 43 -7.23 -11.31 15.34
C ASP A 43 -7.86 -12.03 14.12
N GLY A 44 -7.18 -12.05 12.97
CA GLY A 44 -7.66 -12.65 11.73
C GLY A 44 -8.49 -11.71 10.85
N THR A 45 -8.76 -10.48 11.30
CA THR A 45 -9.43 -9.48 10.47
C THR A 45 -8.50 -8.97 9.37
N LYS A 46 -9.11 -8.59 8.25
CA LYS A 46 -8.41 -8.06 7.08
C LYS A 46 -9.01 -6.71 6.69
N GLU A 47 -8.15 -5.74 6.45
CA GLU A 47 -8.53 -4.43 5.94
C GLU A 47 -7.77 -4.16 4.64
N LEU A 48 -8.48 -3.62 3.65
CA LEU A 48 -7.88 -3.31 2.36
C LEU A 48 -7.81 -1.79 2.21
N TYR A 49 -6.61 -1.25 2.07
CA TYR A 49 -6.35 0.17 1.89
C TYR A 49 -6.05 0.45 0.43
N TYR A 50 -6.80 1.36 -0.19
CA TYR A 50 -6.54 1.75 -1.56
C TYR A 50 -5.98 3.14 -1.64
N ILE A 51 -4.84 3.27 -2.32
CA ILE A 51 -4.20 4.54 -2.58
C ILE A 51 -4.42 4.88 -4.06
N PRO A 52 -5.41 5.73 -4.38
CA PRO A 52 -5.59 6.20 -5.74
C PRO A 52 -4.43 7.11 -6.15
N LEU A 53 -4.16 7.18 -7.45
CA LEU A 53 -3.21 8.13 -7.99
C LEU A 53 -3.91 9.45 -8.28
N ASN A 54 -3.29 10.60 -7.95
CA ASN A 54 -3.88 11.92 -8.20
C ASN A 54 -4.09 12.26 -9.69
N LEU A 55 -3.60 11.41 -10.61
CA LEU A 55 -3.84 11.52 -12.04
C LEU A 55 -5.17 10.87 -12.48
N MET A 56 -5.83 10.12 -11.58
CA MET A 56 -7.10 9.46 -11.87
C MET A 56 -8.26 10.38 -11.50
N TYR A 57 -9.03 10.80 -12.49
CA TYR A 57 -10.30 11.51 -12.30
C TYR A 57 -11.43 10.53 -11.93
N GLY A 58 -11.21 9.72 -10.89
CA GLY A 58 -12.15 8.69 -10.43
C GLY A 58 -11.47 7.58 -9.63
N ASN A 59 -12.16 7.10 -8.59
CA ASN A 59 -11.71 5.98 -7.78
C ASN A 59 -12.07 4.67 -8.49
N LYS A 60 -11.19 3.67 -8.44
CA LYS A 60 -11.50 2.31 -8.94
C LYS A 60 -12.79 1.83 -8.26
N PRO A 61 -13.83 1.44 -9.03
CA PRO A 61 -15.09 0.96 -8.46
C PRO A 61 -14.82 -0.22 -7.53
N ILE A 62 -15.61 -0.32 -6.46
CA ILE A 62 -15.50 -1.39 -5.47
C ILE A 62 -15.93 -2.69 -6.15
N GLU A 63 -14.99 -3.51 -6.57
CA GLU A 63 -15.26 -4.80 -7.23
C GLU A 63 -15.64 -5.92 -6.25
N ASN A 64 -15.32 -5.77 -4.94
CA ASN A 64 -15.57 -6.80 -3.93
C ASN A 64 -16.16 -6.22 -2.65
N THR A 65 -16.97 -7.03 -1.96
CA THR A 65 -17.58 -6.79 -0.64
C THR A 65 -16.58 -6.64 0.52
N THR A 66 -15.29 -6.59 0.24
CA THR A 66 -14.21 -6.42 1.22
C THR A 66 -14.18 -4.96 1.68
N ASN A 67 -14.10 -4.74 3.00
CA ASN A 67 -14.05 -3.42 3.60
C ASN A 67 -12.79 -2.67 3.11
N ARG A 68 -12.96 -1.84 2.08
CA ARG A 68 -11.89 -1.11 1.41
C ARG A 68 -11.86 0.34 1.86
N MET A 69 -10.82 0.73 2.57
CA MET A 69 -10.58 2.11 2.97
C MET A 69 -9.85 2.86 1.86
N VAL A 70 -10.53 3.83 1.26
CA VAL A 70 -9.91 4.69 0.25
C VAL A 70 -9.12 5.79 0.94
N LEU A 71 -7.82 5.84 0.66
CA LEU A 71 -6.90 6.84 1.16
C LEU A 71 -6.84 8.07 0.23
N PRO A 72 -6.33 9.22 0.71
CA PRO A 72 -6.10 10.40 -0.12
C PRO A 72 -5.22 10.08 -1.33
N ALA A 73 -5.48 10.75 -2.45
CA ALA A 73 -4.75 10.48 -3.68
C ALA A 73 -3.24 10.74 -3.52
N TRP A 74 -2.42 9.77 -3.92
CA TRP A 74 -0.97 9.90 -3.92
C TRP A 74 -0.53 10.85 -5.03
N ARG A 75 0.10 11.96 -4.62
CA ARG A 75 0.76 12.88 -5.54
C ARG A 75 1.96 12.17 -6.18
N TRP A 76 1.93 11.99 -7.49
CA TRP A 76 3.00 11.32 -8.24
C TRP A 76 4.38 12.00 -8.09
N THR A 77 4.42 13.26 -7.67
CA THR A 77 5.65 14.02 -7.38
C THR A 77 6.32 13.61 -6.06
N HIS A 78 5.58 12.97 -5.15
CA HIS A 78 6.09 12.54 -3.85
C HIS A 78 6.51 11.07 -3.96
N PRO A 79 7.79 10.73 -3.78
CA PRO A 79 8.26 9.34 -3.87
C PRO A 79 7.86 8.51 -2.65
N GLU A 80 7.43 9.15 -1.56
CA GLU A 80 6.98 8.50 -0.33
C GLU A 80 5.53 8.90 -0.04
N TYR A 81 4.78 7.97 0.52
CA TYR A 81 3.40 8.16 0.95
C TYR A 81 3.21 7.56 2.33
N GLN A 82 2.76 8.38 3.27
CA GLN A 82 2.57 8.00 4.66
C GLN A 82 1.09 8.06 4.98
N PHE A 83 0.59 7.03 5.64
CA PHE A 83 -0.79 7.01 6.11
C PHE A 83 -0.93 6.26 7.42
N LYS A 84 -1.97 6.64 8.17
CA LYS A 84 -2.31 6.03 9.45
C LYS A 84 -3.29 4.89 9.23
N LEU A 85 -2.95 3.74 9.79
CA LEU A 85 -3.80 2.57 9.88
C LEU A 85 -4.82 2.72 11.02
N SER A 86 -5.88 1.92 10.96
CA SER A 86 -6.93 1.91 11.98
C SER A 86 -6.46 1.35 13.32
N ARG A 87 -5.43 0.47 13.31
CA ARG A 87 -4.93 -0.27 14.47
C ARG A 87 -3.47 0.04 14.79
N SER A 88 -3.00 -0.44 15.93
CA SER A 88 -1.61 -0.28 16.38
C SER A 88 -0.67 -1.26 15.67
N VAL A 89 0.64 -0.98 15.68
CA VAL A 89 1.64 -1.82 15.02
C VAL A 89 1.66 -3.23 15.61
N GLY A 90 1.42 -3.37 16.92
CA GLY A 90 1.43 -4.66 17.62
C GLY A 90 0.28 -5.59 17.23
N ASP A 91 -0.82 -5.04 16.73
CA ASP A 91 -1.99 -5.81 16.27
C ASP A 91 -1.82 -6.32 14.83
N ILE A 92 -0.87 -5.77 14.08
CA ILE A 92 -0.62 -6.14 12.70
C ILE A 92 0.11 -7.47 12.67
N LYS A 93 -0.35 -8.40 11.83
CA LYS A 93 0.30 -9.67 11.56
C LYS A 93 1.11 -9.59 10.27
N GLU A 94 0.50 -9.02 9.24
CA GLU A 94 1.08 -8.96 7.90
C GLU A 94 0.53 -7.78 7.12
N ILE A 95 1.38 -7.16 6.32
CA ILE A 95 1.00 -6.13 5.34
C ILE A 95 1.48 -6.60 3.98
N VAL A 96 0.58 -6.62 3.00
CA VAL A 96 0.85 -7.02 1.62
C VAL A 96 0.40 -5.91 0.67
N ILE A 97 1.32 -5.39 -0.14
CA ILE A 97 1.02 -4.58 -1.31
C ILE A 97 0.57 -5.53 -2.43
N ASP A 98 -0.56 -5.20 -3.03
CA ASP A 98 -1.19 -5.92 -4.13
C ASP A 98 -1.38 -7.43 -3.88
N PRO A 99 -2.33 -7.82 -3.02
CA PRO A 99 -2.65 -9.23 -2.81
C PRO A 99 -3.14 -9.92 -4.09
N THR A 100 -3.57 -9.15 -5.11
CA THR A 100 -4.06 -9.70 -6.38
C THR A 100 -2.94 -10.12 -7.32
N LEU A 101 -1.68 -9.74 -7.05
CA LEU A 101 -0.52 -9.97 -7.91
C LEU A 101 -0.70 -9.49 -9.35
N ARG A 102 -1.62 -8.54 -9.57
CA ARG A 102 -1.94 -7.99 -10.90
C ARG A 102 -0.98 -6.88 -11.29
N LEU A 103 -0.26 -6.30 -10.32
CA LEU A 103 0.84 -5.38 -10.57
C LEU A 103 2.06 -6.16 -11.07
N ALA A 104 2.59 -5.72 -12.20
CA ALA A 104 3.88 -6.16 -12.73
C ALA A 104 5.03 -5.50 -11.96
N ASP A 105 5.02 -5.68 -10.63
CA ASP A 105 6.09 -5.23 -9.75
C ASP A 105 7.32 -6.11 -9.96
N VAL A 106 8.47 -5.45 -10.15
CA VAL A 106 9.76 -6.12 -10.36
C VAL A 106 10.27 -6.76 -9.06
N ASN A 107 9.94 -6.19 -7.89
CA ASN A 107 10.44 -6.67 -6.61
C ASN A 107 9.31 -7.01 -5.63
N LYS A 108 8.66 -8.15 -5.88
CA LYS A 108 7.59 -8.70 -5.02
C LYS A 108 8.04 -9.00 -3.58
N THR A 109 9.34 -9.07 -3.32
CA THR A 109 9.89 -9.38 -1.99
C THR A 109 9.74 -8.20 -1.03
N ASN A 110 9.69 -6.96 -1.54
CA ASN A 110 9.46 -5.74 -0.75
C ASN A 110 7.98 -5.41 -0.55
N ASN A 111 7.09 -6.18 -1.18
CA ASN A 111 5.65 -5.99 -1.12
C ASN A 111 5.01 -6.66 0.09
N LYS A 112 5.78 -7.37 0.91
CA LYS A 112 5.27 -8.07 2.09
C LYS A 112 6.13 -7.81 3.31
N ILE A 113 5.52 -7.27 4.36
CA ILE A 113 6.11 -7.19 5.70
C ILE A 113 5.30 -8.10 6.62
N VAL A 114 5.99 -9.00 7.32
CA VAL A 114 5.41 -9.83 8.38
C VAL A 114 5.90 -9.26 9.71
N VAL A 115 4.97 -8.90 10.58
CA VAL A 115 5.28 -8.43 11.93
C VAL A 115 5.18 -9.64 12.87
N PRO A 116 6.27 -10.00 13.58
CA PRO A 116 6.27 -11.15 14.50
C PRO A 116 5.34 -10.97 15.71
#